data_AF-A0A3A8ZD97-F1
#
_entry.id   AF-A0A3A8ZD97-F1
#
_cell.length_a   1.000
_cell.length_b   1.000
_cell.length_c   1.000
_cell.angle_alpha   90.00
_cell.angle_beta   90.00
_cell.angle_gamma   90.00
#
_symmetry.space_group_name_H-M   'P 1'
#
loop_
_entity.id
_entity.type
_entity.pdbx_description
1 polymer ?
#
loop_
_entity_poly.entity_id
_entity_poly.type
_entity_poly.pdbx_seq_one_letter_code
_entity_poly.pdbx_strand_id
1 'polypeptide(L)' 'MGQFNFEETNLICCYRRKTRNDTVAAITAALPCMKAEIQELAERTAEKLKKLTEEEFAGLVFLPVEDMA' A
#
# COMPACT_ATOMS: atom_id res chain seq x y z
N MET A 1 7.92 13.68 -6.79
CA MET A 1 7.44 12.30 -6.98
C MET A 1 7.30 11.69 -5.60
N GLY A 2 6.09 11.25 -5.23
CA GLY A 2 5.79 10.74 -3.89
C GLY A 2 6.54 9.44 -3.57
N GLN A 3 6.58 9.09 -2.28
CA GLN A 3 7.19 7.86 -1.77
C GLN A 3 6.62 6.58 -2.39
N PHE A 4 5.39 6.67 -2.92
CA PHE A 4 4.67 5.62 -3.62
C PHE A 4 4.33 6.08 -5.04
N ASN A 5 4.43 5.17 -5.99
CA ASN A 5 3.95 5.39 -7.35
C ASN A 5 2.42 5.19 -7.41
N PHE A 6 1.86 5.39 -8.60
CA PHE A 6 0.42 5.28 -8.84
C PHE A 6 -0.15 3.89 -8.51
N GLU A 7 0.50 2.82 -8.97
CA GLU A 7 0.05 1.44 -8.74
C GLU A 7 0.14 1.05 -7.26
N GLU A 8 1.23 1.44 -6.60
CA GLU A 8 1.43 1.22 -5.17
C GLU A 8 0.38 1.97 -4.34
N THR A 9 0.06 3.21 -4.71
CA THR A 9 -0.99 4.01 -4.05
C THR A 9 -2.35 3.34 -4.20
N ASN A 10 -2.67 2.89 -5.41
CA ASN A 10 -3.93 2.21 -5.68
C ASN A 10 -4.04 0.90 -4.88
N LEU A 11 -2.96 0.12 -4.82
CA LEU A 11 -2.90 -1.09 -4.02
C LEU A 11 -3.08 -0.79 -2.52
N ILE A 12 -2.42 0.25 -2.00
CA ILE A 12 -2.57 0.66 -0.60
C ILE A 12 -4.03 1.03 -0.32
N CYS A 13 -4.70 1.77 -1.20
CA CYS A 13 -6.12 2.11 -1.03
C CYS A 13 -7.01 0.86 -0.90
N CYS A 14 -6.80 -0.18 -1.72
CA CYS A 14 -7.58 -1.42 -1.64
C CYS A 14 -7.44 -2.14 -0.30
N TYR A 15 -6.25 -2.10 0.31
CA TYR A 15 -5.93 -2.84 1.54
C TYR A 15 -5.78 -1.98 2.78
N ARG A 16 -6.05 -0.66 2.68
CA ARG A 16 -5.84 0.30 3.76
C ARG A 16 -6.60 -0.12 5.01
N ARG A 17 -5.91 -0.04 6.15
CA ARG A 17 -6.45 -0.22 7.49
C ARG A 17 -6.13 1.01 8.33
N LYS A 18 -6.58 0.99 9.59
CA LYS A 18 -6.38 2.11 10.52
C LYS A 18 -4.90 2.37 10.81
N THR A 19 -4.10 1.31 10.90
CA THR A 19 -2.66 1.39 11.17
C THR A 19 -1.84 0.95 9.96
N ARG A 20 -0.60 1.41 9.90
CA ARG A 20 0.40 0.98 8.92
C ARG A 20 0.68 -0.51 9.07
N ASN A 21 0.83 -1.01 10.30
CA ASN A 21 0.98 -2.44 10.59
C ASN A 21 -0.16 -3.29 10.03
N ASP A 22 -1.41 -2.90 10.29
CA ASP A 22 -2.58 -3.64 9.81
C ASP A 22 -2.69 -3.57 8.29
N THR A 23 -2.29 -2.45 7.67
CA THR A 23 -2.26 -2.30 6.21
C THR A 23 -1.22 -3.22 5.59
N VAL A 24 -0.01 -3.29 6.15
CA VAL A 24 1.02 -4.26 5.72
C VAL A 24 0.53 -5.70 5.88
N ALA A 25 -0.07 -6.02 7.03
CA ALA A 25 -0.60 -7.36 7.29
C ALA A 25 -1.70 -7.74 6.27
N ALA A 26 -2.60 -6.80 5.94
CA ALA A 26 -3.64 -7.01 4.93
C ALA A 26 -3.06 -7.26 3.53
N ILE A 27 -2.05 -6.48 3.10
CA ILE A 27 -1.37 -6.68 1.82
C ILE A 27 -0.66 -8.05 1.80
N THR A 28 0.11 -8.37 2.84
CA THR A 28 0.86 -9.63 2.92
C THR A 28 -0.07 -10.85 2.97
N ALA A 29 -1.19 -10.78 3.68
CA ALA A 29 -2.17 -11.87 3.73
C ALA A 29 -2.83 -12.14 2.37
N ALA A 30 -2.94 -11.12 1.51
CA ALA A 30 -3.53 -11.24 0.19
C ALA A 30 -2.54 -11.71 -0.89
N LEU A 31 -1.22 -11.72 -0.62
CA LEU A 31 -0.19 -12.13 -1.58
C LEU A 31 -0.46 -13.47 -2.29
N PRO A 32 -0.87 -14.56 -1.60
CA PRO A 32 -1.12 -15.84 -2.26
C PRO A 32 -2.26 -15.81 -3.28
N CYS A 33 -3.17 -14.84 -3.15
CA CYS A 33 -4.32 -14.67 -4.04
C CYS A 33 -4.04 -13.71 -5.21
N MET A 34 -2.89 -13.04 -5.20
CA MET A 34 -2.50 -12.09 -6.25
C MET A 34 -1.83 -12.81 -7.43
N LYS A 35 -2.00 -12.26 -8.63
CA LYS A 35 -1.21 -12.67 -9.80
C LYS A 35 0.28 -12.42 -9.55
N ALA A 36 1.16 -13.22 -10.13
CA ALA A 36 2.61 -13.10 -9.96
C ALA A 36 3.14 -11.68 -10.23
N GLU A 37 2.62 -10.99 -11.26
CA GLU A 37 2.98 -9.59 -11.57
C GLU A 37 2.60 -8.60 -10.46
N ILE A 38 1.51 -8.87 -9.74
CA ILE A 38 1.02 -8.02 -8.63
C ILE A 38 1.71 -8.38 -7.31
N GLN A 39 2.22 -9.60 -7.17
CA GLN A 39 2.95 -10.02 -5.97
C GLN A 39 4.23 -9.18 -5.78
N GLU A 40 5.03 -8.97 -6.83
CA GLU A 40 6.23 -8.12 -6.76
C GLU A 40 5.88 -6.67 -6.36
N LEU A 41 4.80 -6.12 -6.94
CA LEU A 41 4.28 -4.80 -6.58
C LEU A 41 3.87 -4.76 -5.10
N ALA A 42 3.16 -5.77 -4.63
CA ALA A 42 2.65 -5.86 -3.26
C ALA A 42 3.76 -6.03 -2.23
N GLU A 43 4.77 -6.85 -2.51
CA GLU A 43 5.95 -7.02 -1.67
C GLU A 43 6.73 -5.71 -1.56
N ARG A 44 7.03 -5.06 -2.69
CA ARG A 44 7.72 -3.75 -2.71
C ARG A 44 6.92 -2.69 -1.94
N THR A 45 5.61 -2.67 -2.10
CA THR A 45 4.71 -1.75 -1.39
C THR A 45 4.74 -1.99 0.12
N ALA A 46 4.66 -3.26 0.54
CA ALA A 46 4.73 -3.64 1.95
C ALA A 46 6.08 -3.25 2.58
N GLU A 47 7.19 -3.46 1.87
CA GLU A 47 8.53 -3.06 2.34
C GLU A 47 8.68 -1.54 2.47
N LYS A 48 8.11 -0.76 1.54
CA LYS A 48 8.07 0.71 1.67
C LYS A 48 7.23 1.15 2.86
N LEU A 49 6.06 0.53 3.06
CA LEU A 49 5.22 0.80 4.22
C LEU A 49 5.95 0.45 5.52
N LYS A 50 6.68 -0.67 5.61
CA LYS A 50 7.45 -1.04 6.82
C LYS A 50 8.53 -0.04 7.21
N LYS A 51 8.98 0.82 6.28
CA LYS A 51 9.96 1.89 6.55
C LYS A 51 9.34 3.14 7.17
N LEU A 52 8.02 3.24 7.19
CA LEU A 52 7.29 4.35 7.81
C LEU A 52 7.04 4.11 9.30
N THR A 53 6.96 5.18 10.07
CA THR A 53 6.28 5.15 11.37
C THR A 53 4.76 5.17 11.20
N GLU A 54 4.02 4.89 12.28
CA GLU A 54 2.56 5.01 12.26
C GLU A 54 2.12 6.46 12.06
N GLU A 55 2.85 7.44 12.61
CA GLU A 55 2.59 8.87 12.46
C GLU A 55 2.81 9.32 11.01
N GLU A 56 3.92 8.90 10.39
CA GLU A 56 4.18 9.21 8.98
C GLU A 56 3.11 8.61 8.08
N PHE A 57 2.72 7.36 8.31
CA PHE A 57 1.63 6.71 7.57
C PHE A 57 0.28 7.43 7.74
N ALA A 58 -0.05 7.87 8.96
CA ALA A 58 -1.27 8.63 9.22
C ALA A 58 -1.28 10.00 8.53
N GLY A 59 -0.11 10.61 8.34
CA GLY A 59 0.07 11.86 7.60
C GLY A 59 -0.01 11.72 6.08
N LEU A 60 0.06 10.50 5.53
CA LEU A 60 -0.03 10.26 4.10
C LEU A 60 -1.48 10.20 3.60
N VAL A 61 -1.73 10.92 2.51
CA VAL A 61 -2.97 10.84 1.75
C VAL A 61 -2.75 9.89 0.58
N PHE A 62 -3.48 8.78 0.57
CA PHE A 62 -3.54 7.84 -0.54
C PHE A 62 -4.87 8.06 -1.27
N LEU A 63 -4.81 8.37 -2.57
CA LEU A 63 -5.97 8.57 -3.42
C LEU A 63 -6.00 7.48 -4.50
N PRO A 64 -7.10 6.73 -4.66
CA PRO A 64 -7.23 5.75 -5.73
C PRO A 64 -7.34 6.46 -7.09
N VAL A 65 -7.15 5.68 -8.16
CA VAL A 65 -7.21 6.18 -9.56
C VAL A 65 -8.49 6.95 -9.87
N GLU A 66 -9.62 6.53 -9.30
CA GLU A 66 -10.94 7.08 -9.59
C GLU A 66 -11.12 8.51 -9.05
N ASP A 67 -10.30 8.90 -8.07
CA ASP A 67 -10.38 10.20 -7.38
C ASP A 67 -9.36 11.23 -7.90
N MET A 68 -8.57 10.91 -8.94
CA MET A 68 -7.54 11.80 -9.50
C MET A 68 -8.03 12.66 -10.69
N ALA A 69 -9.31 13.03 -10.70
CA ALA A 69 -9.93 13.87 -11.73
C ALA A 69 -9.41 15.32 -11.75
#